data_AF-A0A662FTU0-F1
#
_entry.id   AF-A0A662FTU0-F1
#
_cell.length_a   1.000
_cell.length_b   1.000
_cell.length_c   1.000
_cell.angle_alpha   90.00
_cell.angle_beta   90.00
_cell.angle_gamma   90.00
#
_symmetry.space_group_name_H-M   'P 1'
#
loop_
_entity.id
_entity.type
_entity.pdbx_description
1 polymer ?
#
loop_
_entity_poly.entity_id
_entity_poly.type
_entity_poly.pdbx_seq_one_letter_code
_entity_poly.pdbx_strand_id
1 'polypeptide(L)'
;MTKTYLAINPLAIFLLDETGNVTKYKQWRDQAPATLAEKLHFIEEGKLPEELVSFLSENKSEIDILVLEDEELARSISSQLKISVEVETGGNVFRTFRENIVKIVEEKLSIPQAEYYKKLWEISLELTRRKVRKAAEKRDLFIAQAINALDDINKTINLLASRVREWYGLHFPELDDLVDEHEDYLKIVSEIGMRNNFTKEKVE
;
A
#
# COMPACT_ATOMS: atom_id res chain seq x y z
N MET A 1 5.21 -5.37 35.50
CA MET A 1 5.48 -4.93 34.12
C MET A 1 4.46 -3.87 33.83
N THR A 2 4.89 -2.62 33.71
CA THR A 2 4.00 -1.48 33.46
C THR A 2 3.75 -1.36 31.96
N LYS A 3 2.48 -1.46 31.53
CA LYS A 3 2.13 -1.26 30.12
C LYS A 3 2.05 0.23 29.82
N THR A 4 2.72 0.66 28.75
CA THR A 4 2.64 2.03 28.23
C THR A 4 1.97 2.00 26.87
N TYR A 5 0.98 2.84 26.64
CA TYR A 5 0.22 2.87 25.40
C TYR A 5 0.72 4.02 24.52
N LEU A 6 1.05 3.75 23.26
CA LEU A 6 1.47 4.78 22.31
C LEU A 6 0.26 5.28 21.51
N ALA A 7 -0.12 6.54 21.70
CA ALA A 7 -1.16 7.18 20.91
C ALA A 7 -0.54 8.24 19.99
N ILE A 8 -0.80 8.12 18.69
CA ILE A 8 -0.33 9.07 17.68
C ILE A 8 -1.47 10.01 17.30
N ASN A 9 -1.26 11.31 17.47
CA ASN A 9 -2.13 12.36 16.99
C ASN A 9 -1.46 13.11 15.82
N PRO A 10 -2.23 13.65 14.86
CA PRO A 10 -1.71 14.53 13.80
C PRO A 10 -0.79 15.67 14.26
N LEU A 11 -0.94 16.17 15.50
CA LEU A 11 -0.15 17.28 16.04
C LEU A 11 0.94 16.85 17.03
N ALA A 12 0.82 15.66 17.65
CA ALA A 12 1.77 15.22 18.66
C ALA A 12 1.74 13.70 18.86
N ILE A 13 2.81 13.18 19.46
CA ILE A 13 2.92 11.80 19.93
C ILE A 13 2.68 11.80 21.45
N PHE A 14 1.89 10.86 21.93
CA PHE A 14 1.55 10.71 23.34
C PHE A 14 1.90 9.30 23.85
N LEU A 15 2.47 9.24 25.05
CA LEU A 15 2.54 8.03 25.85
C LEU A 15 1.48 8.10 26.95
N LEU A 16 0.71 7.04 27.08
CA LEU A 16 -0.37 6.91 28.04
C LEU A 16 -0.08 5.79 29.03
N ASP A 17 -0.59 5.94 30.25
CA ASP A 17 -0.64 4.86 31.24
C ASP A 17 -1.85 3.92 31.00
N GLU A 18 -1.94 2.86 31.82
CA GLU A 18 -3.04 1.89 31.80
C GLU A 18 -4.42 2.50 32.09
N THR A 19 -4.47 3.72 32.63
CA THR A 19 -5.71 4.46 32.93
C THR A 19 -6.09 5.47 31.84
N GLY A 20 -5.24 5.66 30.82
CA GLY A 20 -5.46 6.61 29.73
C GLY A 20 -4.97 8.03 30.01
N ASN A 21 -4.22 8.25 31.10
CA ASN A 21 -3.61 9.56 31.36
C ASN A 21 -2.29 9.70 30.58
N VAL A 22 -2.02 10.92 30.12
CA VAL A 22 -0.79 11.24 29.40
C VAL A 22 0.38 11.31 30.38
N THR A 23 1.34 10.39 30.24
CA THR A 23 2.59 10.40 30.99
C THR A 23 3.59 11.37 30.36
N LYS A 24 3.80 11.24 29.04
CA LYS A 24 4.72 12.06 28.26
C LYS A 24 4.13 12.38 26.90
N TYR A 25 4.52 13.51 26.33
CA TYR A 25 4.11 13.91 25.00
C TYR A 25 5.25 14.64 24.29
N LYS A 26 5.25 14.57 22.96
CA LYS A 26 6.15 15.32 22.09
C LYS A 26 5.36 15.88 20.93
N GLN A 27 5.32 17.20 20.82
CA GLN A 27 4.77 17.87 19.65
C GLN A 27 5.71 17.69 18.46
N TRP A 28 5.15 17.48 17.27
CA TRP A 28 5.96 17.42 16.04
C TRP A 28 6.69 18.75 15.82
N ARG A 29 7.95 18.67 15.39
CA ARG A 29 8.80 19.86 15.21
C ARG A 29 8.28 20.81 14.13
N ASP A 30 7.79 20.23 13.05
CA ASP A 30 7.21 20.97 11.92
C ASP A 30 5.70 21.10 12.10
N GLN A 31 5.19 22.33 12.10
CA GLN A 31 3.75 22.59 12.19
C GLN A 31 3.06 22.77 10.83
N ALA A 32 3.82 22.65 9.73
CA ALA A 32 3.25 22.80 8.39
C ALA A 32 2.31 21.61 8.08
N PRO A 33 1.07 21.85 7.61
CA PRO A 33 0.12 20.77 7.31
C PRO A 33 0.67 19.73 6.33
N ALA A 34 1.46 20.19 5.34
CA ALA A 34 2.03 19.33 4.32
C ALA A 34 3.09 18.34 4.86
N THR A 35 3.95 18.75 5.80
CA THR A 35 4.97 17.89 6.40
C THR A 35 4.37 16.93 7.42
N LEU A 36 3.35 17.39 8.16
CA LEU A 36 2.58 16.52 9.07
C LEU A 36 1.82 15.44 8.31
N ALA A 37 1.15 15.79 7.21
CA ALA A 37 0.50 14.83 6.34
C ALA A 37 1.49 13.78 5.79
N GLU A 38 2.73 14.18 5.51
CA GLU A 38 3.78 13.26 5.08
C GLU A 38 4.21 12.30 6.18
N LYS A 39 4.45 12.81 7.39
CA LYS A 39 4.79 11.99 8.57
C LYS A 39 3.68 11.00 8.89
N LEU A 40 2.41 11.43 8.83
CA LEU A 40 1.26 10.54 8.99
C LEU A 40 1.19 9.48 7.89
N HIS A 41 1.44 9.85 6.64
CA HIS A 41 1.47 8.88 5.55
C HIS A 41 2.61 7.86 5.71
N PHE A 42 3.78 8.29 6.19
CA PHE A 42 4.88 7.37 6.51
C PHE A 42 4.50 6.37 7.59
N ILE A 43 3.83 6.83 8.65
CA ILE A 43 3.33 6.00 9.74
C ILE A 43 2.30 4.98 9.21
N GLU A 44 1.39 5.39 8.33
CA GLU A 44 0.43 4.47 7.68
C GLU A 44 1.10 3.40 6.81
N GLU A 45 2.31 3.66 6.28
CA GLU A 45 3.10 2.66 5.55
C GLU A 45 3.97 1.79 6.48
N GLY A 46 3.78 1.89 7.81
CA GLY A 46 4.59 1.18 8.80
C GLY A 46 6.01 1.73 8.95
N LYS A 47 6.34 2.88 8.35
CA LYS A 47 7.65 3.54 8.47
C LYS A 47 7.66 4.47 9.68
N LEU A 48 8.77 4.50 10.40
CA LEU A 48 8.91 5.30 11.61
C LEU A 48 9.61 6.63 11.30
N PRO A 49 8.96 7.79 11.53
CA PRO A 49 9.63 9.09 11.44
C PRO A 49 10.76 9.21 12.48
N GLU A 50 11.83 9.92 12.14
CA GLU A 50 12.98 10.12 13.05
C GLU A 50 12.60 10.74 14.40
N GLU A 51 11.61 11.63 14.40
CA GLU A 51 11.07 12.25 15.62
C GLU A 51 10.38 11.23 16.55
N LEU A 52 9.73 10.22 15.98
CA LEU A 52 9.11 9.13 16.72
C LEU A 52 10.17 8.18 17.30
N VAL A 53 11.19 7.84 16.49
CA VAL A 53 12.30 7.00 16.93
C VAL A 53 13.08 7.67 18.06
N SER A 54 13.43 8.95 17.92
CA SER A 54 14.12 9.72 18.96
C SER A 54 13.31 9.75 20.26
N PHE A 55 12.00 10.04 20.16
CA PHE A 55 11.12 10.07 21.33
C PHE A 55 11.00 8.72 22.04
N LEU A 56 10.86 7.62 21.31
CA LEU A 56 10.79 6.29 21.91
C LEU A 56 12.15 5.87 22.49
N SER A 57 13.26 6.26 21.86
CA SER A 57 14.60 5.94 22.35
C SER A 57 14.94 6.67 23.66
N GLU A 58 14.52 7.93 23.81
CA GLU A 58 14.68 8.72 25.03
C GLU A 58 13.90 8.11 26.21
N ASN A 59 12.78 7.47 25.93
CA ASN A 59 11.87 6.91 26.94
C ASN A 59 11.98 5.40 27.10
N LYS A 60 12.95 4.75 26.42
CA LYS A 60 13.11 3.29 26.42
C LYS A 60 13.28 2.70 27.82
N SER A 61 13.94 3.42 28.72
CA SER A 61 14.23 2.96 30.08
C SER A 61 13.01 2.87 30.99
N GLU A 62 11.92 3.55 30.63
CA GLU A 62 10.67 3.58 31.41
C GLU A 62 9.57 2.69 30.80
N ILE A 63 9.79 2.14 29.60
CA ILE A 63 8.81 1.35 28.86
C ILE A 63 9.17 -0.13 28.98
N ASP A 64 8.43 -0.85 29.84
CA ASP A 64 8.54 -2.32 29.93
C ASP A 64 7.86 -3.00 28.73
N ILE A 65 6.61 -2.60 28.44
CA ILE A 65 5.78 -3.12 27.35
C ILE A 65 5.08 -1.95 26.67
N LEU A 66 5.27 -1.80 25.36
CA LEU A 66 4.63 -0.77 24.55
C LEU A 66 3.39 -1.35 23.84
N VAL A 67 2.21 -0.82 24.13
CA VAL A 67 0.95 -1.24 23.51
C VAL A 67 0.60 -0.31 22.36
N LEU A 68 0.29 -0.88 21.20
CA LEU A 68 -0.03 -0.18 19.95
C LEU A 68 -1.38 -0.69 19.39
N GLU A 69 -2.08 0.14 18.63
CA GLU A 69 -3.29 -0.30 17.90
C GLU A 69 -2.95 -0.97 16.55
N ASP A 70 -1.80 -0.69 15.97
CA ASP A 70 -1.41 -1.14 14.62
C ASP A 70 -0.28 -2.19 14.70
N GLU A 71 -0.50 -3.33 14.02
CA GLU A 71 0.43 -4.45 14.02
C GLU A 71 1.70 -4.18 13.19
N GLU A 72 1.60 -3.47 12.07
CA GLU A 72 2.76 -3.15 11.23
C GLU A 72 3.69 -2.17 11.95
N LEU A 73 3.10 -1.15 12.59
CA LEU A 73 3.88 -0.23 13.42
C LEU A 73 4.54 -0.94 14.60
N ALA A 74 3.85 -1.88 15.25
CA ALA A 74 4.43 -2.69 16.31
C ALA A 74 5.63 -3.49 15.83
N ARG A 75 5.53 -4.15 14.67
CA ARG A 75 6.65 -4.90 14.07
C ARG A 75 7.83 -3.97 13.73
N SER A 76 7.58 -2.81 13.14
CA SER A 76 8.62 -1.82 12.82
C SER A 76 9.31 -1.29 14.07
N ILE A 77 8.57 -1.00 15.14
CA ILE A 77 9.12 -0.53 16.42
C ILE A 77 9.93 -1.64 17.08
N SER A 78 9.40 -2.87 17.12
CA SER A 78 10.11 -4.02 17.70
C SER A 78 11.45 -4.27 17.01
N SER A 79 11.45 -4.27 15.67
CA SER A 79 12.64 -4.56 14.87
C SER A 79 13.71 -3.46 14.98
N GLN A 80 13.33 -2.19 14.95
CA GLN A 80 14.28 -1.08 15.01
C GLN A 80 14.75 -0.75 16.43
N LEU A 81 13.82 -0.71 17.40
CA LEU A 81 14.11 -0.21 18.75
C LEU A 81 14.34 -1.34 19.76
N LYS A 82 14.08 -2.60 19.41
CA LYS A 82 14.19 -3.77 20.31
C LYS A 82 13.43 -3.56 21.63
N ILE A 83 12.20 -3.07 21.52
CA ILE A 83 11.27 -2.86 22.63
C ILE A 83 10.23 -3.99 22.58
N SER A 84 9.82 -4.49 23.75
CA SER A 84 8.71 -5.43 23.87
C SER A 84 7.41 -4.71 23.53
N VAL A 85 6.73 -5.17 22.47
CA VAL A 85 5.48 -4.57 21.98
C VAL A 85 4.34 -5.57 22.07
N GLU A 86 3.17 -5.05 22.45
CA GLU A 86 1.89 -5.75 22.37
C GLU A 86 0.94 -4.97 21.46
N VAL A 87 0.02 -5.66 20.81
CA VAL A 87 -0.98 -5.03 19.94
C VAL A 87 -2.35 -5.20 20.58
N GLU A 88 -3.01 -4.08 20.87
CA GLU A 88 -4.37 -4.05 21.42
C GLU A 88 -5.24 -3.12 20.58
N THR A 89 -5.87 -3.68 19.54
CA THR A 89 -6.76 -2.94 18.63
C THR A 89 -8.03 -2.50 19.37
N GLY A 90 -8.25 -1.20 19.49
CA GLY A 90 -9.50 -0.66 20.06
C GLY A 90 -9.64 -0.82 21.58
N GLY A 91 -8.51 -0.94 22.29
CA GLY A 91 -8.48 -0.99 23.76
C GLY A 91 -9.18 0.20 24.41
N ASN A 92 -9.69 0.01 25.63
CA ASN A 92 -10.43 1.04 26.36
C ASN A 92 -9.60 2.32 26.58
N VAL A 93 -8.28 2.16 26.81
CA VAL A 93 -7.33 3.26 26.99
C VAL A 93 -7.33 4.21 25.79
N PHE A 94 -7.24 3.67 24.56
CA PHE A 94 -7.26 4.47 23.34
C PHE A 94 -8.61 5.14 23.10
N ARG A 95 -9.72 4.50 23.51
CA ARG A 95 -11.06 5.10 23.43
C ARG A 95 -11.18 6.31 24.36
N THR A 96 -10.81 6.16 25.63
CA THR A 96 -10.84 7.25 26.62
C THR A 96 -9.92 8.40 26.22
N PHE A 97 -8.76 8.10 25.62
CA PHE A 97 -7.89 9.12 25.06
C PHE A 97 -8.54 9.90 23.91
N ARG A 98 -9.18 9.20 22.96
CA ARG A 98 -9.89 9.84 21.83
C ARG A 98 -11.07 10.71 22.29
N GLU A 99 -11.81 10.27 23.31
CA GLU A 99 -12.91 11.04 23.90
C GLU A 99 -12.43 12.36 24.53
N ASN A 100 -11.25 12.35 25.15
CA ASN A 100 -10.69 13.52 25.85
C ASN A 100 -9.67 14.31 25.02
N ILE A 101 -9.48 13.97 23.74
CA ILE A 101 -8.35 14.48 22.96
C ILE A 101 -8.34 16.00 22.81
N VAL A 102 -9.53 16.62 22.70
CA VAL A 102 -9.66 18.08 22.59
C VAL A 102 -9.17 18.76 23.86
N LYS A 103 -9.56 18.24 25.04
CA LYS A 103 -9.13 18.75 26.34
C LYS A 103 -7.63 18.55 26.55
N ILE A 104 -7.11 17.36 26.21
CA ILE A 104 -5.69 17.05 26.33
C ILE A 104 -4.85 17.99 25.46
N VAL A 105 -5.28 18.25 24.23
CA VAL A 105 -4.60 19.18 23.32
C VAL A 105 -4.65 20.61 23.86
N GLU A 106 -5.79 21.05 24.37
CA GLU A 106 -5.94 22.39 24.95
C GLU A 106 -5.05 22.57 26.19
N GLU A 107 -5.03 21.59 27.10
CA GLU A 107 -4.24 21.64 28.33
C GLU A 107 -2.73 21.47 28.10
N LYS A 108 -2.31 20.54 27.23
CA LYS A 108 -0.89 20.17 27.06
C LYS A 108 -0.18 20.94 25.96
N LEU A 109 -0.89 21.26 24.88
CA LEU A 109 -0.33 21.96 23.71
C LEU A 109 -0.74 23.44 23.66
N SER A 110 -1.65 23.88 24.55
CA SER A 110 -2.15 25.26 24.59
C SER A 110 -2.78 25.71 23.25
N ILE A 111 -3.36 24.76 22.51
CA ILE A 111 -4.03 25.02 21.24
C ILE A 111 -5.54 25.08 21.50
N PRO A 112 -6.21 26.20 21.21
CA PRO A 112 -7.67 26.30 21.36
C PRO A 112 -8.39 25.27 20.49
N GLN A 113 -9.53 24.78 20.96
CA GLN A 113 -10.36 23.81 20.23
C GLN A 113 -10.62 24.22 18.76
N ALA A 114 -10.92 25.50 18.51
CA ALA A 114 -11.18 25.98 17.15
C ALA A 114 -9.95 25.88 16.23
N GLU A 115 -8.76 26.18 16.75
CA GLU A 115 -7.51 26.08 16.00
C GLU A 115 -7.11 24.62 15.77
N TYR A 116 -7.35 23.75 16.76
CA TYR A 116 -7.13 22.31 16.64
C TYR A 116 -7.91 21.73 15.46
N TYR A 117 -9.22 21.99 15.39
CA TYR A 117 -10.05 21.48 14.29
C TYR A 117 -9.64 22.06 12.94
N LYS A 118 -9.24 23.33 12.89
CA LYS A 118 -8.75 23.95 11.66
C LYS A 118 -7.48 23.24 11.16
N LYS A 119 -6.48 23.05 12.04
CA LYS A 119 -5.24 22.34 11.69
C LYS A 119 -5.52 20.89 11.29
N LEU A 120 -6.40 20.20 12.02
CA LEU A 120 -6.81 18.84 11.71
C LEU A 120 -7.43 18.75 10.31
N TRP A 121 -8.29 19.70 9.95
CA TRP A 121 -8.88 19.78 8.62
C TRP A 121 -7.82 20.03 7.54
N GLU A 122 -6.91 20.99 7.73
CA GLU A 122 -5.83 21.29 6.78
C GLU A 122 -4.93 20.07 6.54
N ILE A 123 -4.52 19.39 7.60
CA ILE A 123 -3.70 18.16 7.51
C ILE A 123 -4.46 17.05 6.79
N SER A 124 -5.73 16.86 7.13
CA SER A 124 -6.58 15.83 6.49
C SER A 124 -6.78 16.08 5.00
N LEU A 125 -6.94 17.36 4.61
CA LEU A 125 -7.07 17.76 3.22
C LEU A 125 -5.77 17.47 2.44
N GLU A 126 -4.61 17.85 2.99
CA GLU A 126 -3.32 17.58 2.38
C GLU A 126 -3.01 16.07 2.28
N LEU A 127 -3.31 15.31 3.33
CA LEU A 127 -3.18 13.85 3.32
C LEU A 127 -4.06 13.21 2.24
N THR A 128 -5.31 13.66 2.13
CA THR A 128 -6.24 13.16 1.11
C THR A 128 -5.78 13.49 -0.30
N ARG A 129 -5.34 14.74 -0.54
CA ARG A 129 -4.77 15.16 -1.84
C ARG A 129 -3.59 14.28 -2.25
N ARG A 130 -2.67 14.02 -1.31
CA ARG A 130 -1.52 13.12 -1.55
C ARG A 130 -1.97 11.71 -1.93
N LYS A 131 -2.92 11.12 -1.19
CA LYS A 131 -3.45 9.78 -1.49
C LYS A 131 -4.12 9.71 -2.86
N VAL A 132 -4.93 10.70 -3.21
CA VAL A 132 -5.60 10.76 -4.52
C VAL A 132 -4.58 10.85 -5.65
N ARG A 133 -3.56 11.71 -5.51
CA ARG A 133 -2.49 11.84 -6.51
C ARG A 133 -1.74 10.53 -6.72
N LYS A 134 -1.34 9.86 -5.63
CA LYS A 134 -0.66 8.55 -5.69
C LYS A 134 -1.52 7.47 -6.34
N ALA A 135 -2.83 7.47 -6.08
CA ALA A 135 -3.76 6.54 -6.71
C ALA A 135 -3.91 6.81 -8.22
N ALA A 136 -3.97 8.07 -8.63
CA ALA A 136 -4.01 8.46 -10.04
C ALA A 136 -2.73 8.04 -10.78
N GLU A 137 -1.55 8.32 -10.20
CA GLU A 137 -0.25 7.92 -10.77
C GLU A 137 -0.15 6.39 -10.96
N LYS A 138 -0.64 5.60 -9.98
CA LYS A 138 -0.70 4.13 -10.10
C LYS A 138 -1.62 3.67 -11.23
N ARG A 139 -2.76 4.33 -11.44
CA ARG A 139 -3.70 3.98 -12.51
C ARG A 139 -3.05 4.15 -13.88
N ASP A 140 -2.36 5.28 -14.09
CA ASP A 140 -1.72 5.56 -15.37
C ASP A 140 -0.56 4.58 -15.63
N LEU A 141 0.16 4.17 -14.59
CA LEU A 141 1.16 3.10 -14.67
C LEU A 141 0.55 1.77 -15.13
N PHE A 142 -0.61 1.37 -14.59
CA PHE A 142 -1.27 0.14 -15.01
C PHE A 142 -1.74 0.18 -16.47
N ILE A 143 -2.20 1.34 -16.95
CA ILE A 143 -2.57 1.52 -18.34
C ILE A 143 -1.33 1.36 -19.25
N ALA A 144 -0.22 2.01 -18.91
CA ALA A 144 1.03 1.87 -19.67
C ALA A 144 1.54 0.41 -19.70
N GLN A 145 1.45 -0.29 -18.57
CA GLN A 145 1.82 -1.72 -18.50
C GLN A 145 0.91 -2.60 -19.35
N ALA A 146 -0.40 -2.33 -19.36
CA ALA A 146 -1.35 -3.08 -20.18
C ALA A 146 -1.08 -2.91 -21.68
N ILE A 147 -0.72 -1.70 -22.13
CA ILE A 147 -0.33 -1.43 -23.51
C ILE A 147 0.92 -2.23 -23.88
N ASN A 148 1.97 -2.16 -23.05
CA ASN A 148 3.20 -2.93 -23.29
C ASN A 148 2.93 -4.44 -23.32
N ALA A 149 2.08 -4.95 -22.42
CA ALA A 149 1.71 -6.36 -22.40
C ALA A 149 0.95 -6.78 -23.67
N LEU A 150 0.09 -5.93 -24.21
CA LEU A 150 -0.59 -6.17 -25.49
C LEU A 150 0.44 -6.27 -26.63
N ASP A 151 1.41 -5.36 -26.68
CA ASP A 151 2.47 -5.39 -27.69
C ASP A 151 3.34 -6.64 -27.58
N ASP A 152 3.66 -7.08 -26.35
CA ASP A 152 4.41 -8.30 -26.10
C ASP A 152 3.61 -9.56 -26.48
N ILE A 153 2.30 -9.58 -26.22
CA ILE A 153 1.40 -10.64 -26.70
C ILE A 153 1.40 -10.69 -28.22
N ASN A 154 1.27 -9.55 -28.91
CA ASN A 154 1.28 -9.50 -30.38
C ASN A 154 2.60 -10.03 -30.97
N LYS A 155 3.75 -9.63 -30.41
CA LYS A 155 5.06 -10.17 -30.82
C LYS A 155 5.15 -11.67 -30.58
N THR A 156 4.64 -12.14 -29.44
CA THR A 156 4.66 -13.55 -29.07
C THR A 156 3.77 -14.38 -29.99
N ILE A 157 2.56 -13.90 -30.31
CA ILE A 157 1.65 -14.54 -31.27
C ILE A 157 2.34 -14.69 -32.62
N ASN A 158 2.96 -13.64 -33.15
CA ASN A 158 3.63 -13.69 -34.45
C ASN A 158 4.81 -14.68 -34.44
N LEU A 159 5.61 -14.66 -33.37
CA LEU A 159 6.74 -15.60 -33.23
C LEU A 159 6.27 -17.05 -33.17
N LEU A 160 5.25 -17.34 -32.34
CA LEU A 160 4.72 -18.67 -32.17
C LEU A 160 3.98 -19.16 -33.42
N ALA A 161 3.18 -18.30 -34.07
CA ALA A 161 2.48 -18.63 -35.31
C ALA A 161 3.45 -18.97 -36.43
N SER A 162 4.49 -18.16 -36.63
CA SER A 162 5.56 -18.45 -37.59
C SER A 162 6.22 -19.79 -37.27
N ARG A 163 6.47 -20.08 -35.99
CA ARG A 163 7.09 -21.36 -35.59
C ARG A 163 6.18 -22.56 -35.82
N VAL A 164 4.87 -22.42 -35.60
CA VAL A 164 3.89 -23.47 -35.89
C VAL A 164 3.78 -23.71 -37.39
N ARG A 165 3.79 -22.64 -38.21
CA ARG A 165 3.79 -22.74 -39.68
C ARG A 165 5.01 -23.50 -40.19
N GLU A 166 6.20 -23.16 -39.72
CA GLU A 166 7.43 -23.89 -40.06
C GLU A 166 7.33 -25.37 -39.66
N TRP A 167 6.79 -25.66 -38.47
CA TRP A 167 6.72 -27.03 -37.96
C TRP A 167 5.66 -27.86 -38.71
N TYR A 168 4.47 -27.33 -38.89
CA TYR A 168 3.36 -28.01 -39.56
C TYR A 168 3.58 -28.08 -41.08
N GLY A 169 4.30 -27.13 -41.67
CA GLY A 169 4.73 -27.15 -43.07
C GLY A 169 5.59 -28.36 -43.43
N LEU A 170 6.28 -28.99 -42.46
CA LEU A 170 6.97 -30.28 -42.69
C LEU A 170 6.00 -31.43 -43.01
N HIS A 171 4.74 -31.31 -42.58
CA HIS A 171 3.69 -32.30 -42.77
C HIS A 171 2.73 -31.92 -43.90
N PHE A 172 2.32 -30.65 -43.99
CA PHE A 172 1.43 -30.14 -45.02
C PHE A 172 1.86 -28.74 -45.52
N PRO A 173 2.88 -28.67 -46.41
CA PRO A 173 3.47 -27.40 -46.85
C PRO A 173 2.50 -26.53 -47.64
N GLU A 174 1.59 -27.12 -48.43
CA GLU A 174 0.67 -26.37 -49.28
C GLU A 174 -0.34 -25.52 -48.48
N LEU A 175 -0.55 -25.83 -47.20
CA LEU A 175 -1.44 -25.03 -46.34
C LEU A 175 -0.88 -23.63 -46.07
N ASP A 176 0.44 -23.47 -46.05
CA ASP A 176 1.09 -22.19 -45.75
C ASP A 176 0.81 -21.15 -46.84
N ASP A 177 0.84 -21.57 -48.10
CA ASP A 177 0.52 -20.72 -49.27
C ASP A 177 -0.99 -20.42 -49.40
N LEU A 178 -1.85 -21.20 -48.74
CA LEU A 178 -3.31 -21.08 -48.87
C LEU A 178 -3.95 -20.20 -47.81
N VAL A 179 -3.29 -20.01 -46.66
CA VAL A 179 -3.86 -19.28 -45.51
C VAL A 179 -2.88 -18.21 -45.05
N ASP A 180 -3.21 -16.95 -45.34
CA ASP A 180 -2.36 -15.80 -45.00
C ASP A 180 -2.42 -15.48 -43.49
N GLU A 181 -3.62 -15.48 -42.90
CA GLU A 181 -3.83 -15.07 -41.51
C GLU A 181 -3.31 -16.11 -40.50
N HIS A 182 -2.56 -15.66 -39.51
CA HIS A 182 -1.99 -16.54 -38.48
C HIS A 182 -3.07 -17.22 -37.63
N GLU A 183 -4.14 -16.50 -37.28
CA GLU A 183 -5.22 -17.04 -36.44
C GLU A 183 -5.94 -18.20 -37.13
N ASP A 184 -6.28 -18.03 -38.41
CA ASP A 184 -6.99 -19.07 -39.18
C ASP A 184 -6.11 -20.29 -39.41
N TYR A 185 -4.83 -20.10 -39.71
CA TYR A 185 -3.87 -21.20 -39.83
C TYR A 185 -3.79 -22.01 -38.54
N LEU A 186 -3.66 -21.32 -37.39
CA LEU A 186 -3.59 -21.98 -36.08
C LEU A 186 -4.89 -22.72 -35.73
N LYS A 187 -6.07 -22.17 -36.06
CA LYS A 187 -7.36 -22.85 -35.89
C LYS A 187 -7.42 -24.15 -36.70
N ILE A 188 -7.07 -24.09 -37.99
CA ILE A 188 -7.07 -25.26 -38.88
C ILE A 188 -6.13 -26.35 -38.35
N VAL A 189 -4.91 -25.98 -37.97
CA VAL A 189 -3.94 -26.93 -37.41
C VAL A 189 -4.45 -27.55 -36.11
N SER A 190 -5.07 -26.75 -35.24
CA SER A 190 -5.62 -27.21 -33.95
C SER A 190 -6.84 -28.12 -34.11
N GLU A 191 -7.75 -27.83 -35.04
CA GLU A 191 -9.04 -28.51 -35.16
C GLU A 191 -8.98 -29.74 -36.09
N ILE A 192 -8.26 -29.65 -37.21
CA ILE A 192 -8.22 -30.72 -38.22
C ILE A 192 -7.03 -31.67 -37.97
N GLY A 193 -5.87 -31.11 -37.63
CA GLY A 193 -4.67 -31.88 -37.32
C GLY A 193 -4.08 -32.59 -38.54
N MET A 194 -4.35 -33.87 -38.74
CA MET A 194 -3.74 -34.65 -39.85
C MET A 194 -4.32 -34.28 -41.22
N ARG A 195 -3.50 -34.38 -42.27
CA ARG A 195 -3.88 -34.01 -43.66
C ARG A 195 -5.05 -34.84 -44.18
N ASN A 196 -5.16 -36.09 -43.74
CA ASN A 196 -6.24 -37.00 -44.15
C ASN A 196 -7.61 -36.61 -43.57
N ASN A 197 -7.65 -35.75 -42.55
CA ASN A 197 -8.88 -35.30 -41.92
C ASN A 197 -9.51 -34.09 -42.61
N PHE A 198 -8.86 -33.54 -43.64
CA PHE A 198 -9.39 -32.41 -44.41
C PHE A 198 -10.56 -32.89 -45.28
N THR A 199 -11.77 -32.63 -44.82
CA THR A 199 -13.04 -32.88 -45.53
C THR A 199 -13.77 -31.56 -45.73
N LYS A 200 -14.55 -31.40 -46.82
CA LYS A 200 -15.30 -30.16 -47.10
C LYS A 200 -16.09 -29.65 -45.88
N GLU A 201 -16.76 -30.54 -45.15
CA GLU A 201 -17.56 -30.21 -43.96
C GLU A 201 -16.76 -29.70 -42.76
N LYS A 202 -15.42 -29.89 -42.74
CA LYS A 202 -14.53 -29.45 -41.64
C LYS A 202 -13.72 -28.21 -41.99
N VAL A 203 -13.82 -27.74 -43.23
CA VAL A 203 -13.08 -26.58 -43.75
C VAL A 203 -14.02 -25.39 -44.03
N GLU A 204 -15.33 -25.65 -44.15
CA GLU A 204 -16.40 -24.64 -44.06
C GLU A 204 -16.65 -24.20 -42.61
#